data_AF-X1I1X0-F1
#
_entry.id   AF-X1I1X0-F1
#
_cell.length_a   1.000
_cell.length_b   1.000
_cell.length_c   1.000
_cell.angle_alpha   90.00
_cell.angle_beta   90.00
_cell.angle_gamma   90.00
#
_symmetry.space_group_name_H-M   'P 1'
#
loop_
_entity.id
_entity.type
_entity.pdbx_description
1 polymer ?
#
loop_
_entity_poly.entity_id
_entity_poly.type
_entity_poly.pdbx_seq_one_letter_code
_entity_poly.pdbx_strand_id
1 'polypeptide(L)'
;MNEIAEKNFVVGILGDNFDINNLIGQSLGSPGTKSDILFYNRLDQTLNQVFCGLTPLDYPEKIKPLLQTLAISNIHILAIELNIGLNASVGEILVGMDIFSKLYRTKVLVVIAGINSNTEWKLPETRKKIRTILESTNFEKRSNFRT
;
A
#
# COMPACT_ATOMS: atom_id res chain seq x y z
N MET A 1 24.64 -27.51 -6.13
CA MET A 1 24.51 -26.04 -5.97
C MET A 1 23.02 -25.74 -6.01
N ASN A 2 22.38 -25.48 -4.87
CA ASN A 2 20.98 -25.06 -4.86
C ASN A 2 20.96 -23.57 -5.18
N GLU A 3 20.59 -23.22 -6.41
CA GLU A 3 20.25 -21.83 -6.76
C GLU A 3 19.05 -21.43 -5.90
N ILE A 4 19.27 -20.58 -4.91
CA ILE A 4 18.18 -19.97 -4.15
C ILE A 4 17.50 -19.02 -5.14
N ALA A 5 16.36 -19.44 -5.70
CA ALA A 5 15.60 -18.62 -6.64
C ALA A 5 15.36 -17.22 -6.07
N GLU A 6 15.69 -16.19 -6.86
CA GLU A 6 15.43 -14.80 -6.53
C GLU A 6 13.94 -14.60 -6.22
N LYS A 7 13.64 -13.96 -5.09
CA LYS A 7 12.26 -13.67 -4.69
C LYS A 7 11.91 -12.22 -4.99
N ASN A 8 10.84 -12.04 -5.76
CA ASN A 8 10.36 -10.73 -6.19
C ASN A 8 9.13 -10.31 -5.38
N PHE A 9 9.19 -9.11 -4.79
CA PHE A 9 8.09 -8.49 -4.05
C PHE A 9 7.62 -7.26 -4.79
N VAL A 10 6.39 -7.29 -5.31
CA VAL A 10 5.80 -6.19 -6.07
C VAL A 10 4.70 -5.55 -5.23
N VAL A 11 5.01 -4.38 -4.67
CA VAL A 11 4.23 -3.72 -3.62
C VAL A 11 3.55 -2.49 -4.19
N GLY A 12 2.22 -2.50 -4.26
CA GLY A 12 1.40 -1.33 -4.58
C GLY A 12 1.18 -0.49 -3.33
N ILE A 13 1.61 0.77 -3.38
CA ILE A 13 1.52 1.74 -2.28
C ILE A 13 0.44 2.75 -2.66
N LEU A 14 -0.66 2.68 -1.93
CA LEU A 14 -1.91 3.35 -2.23
C LEU A 14 -2.28 4.22 -1.03
N GLY A 15 -2.79 5.41 -1.30
CA GLY A 15 -3.18 6.36 -0.27
C GLY A 15 -3.46 7.70 -0.92
N ASP A 16 -4.25 8.52 -0.26
CA ASP A 16 -4.63 9.85 -0.77
C ASP A 16 -3.46 10.86 -0.67
N ASN A 17 -2.56 10.68 0.31
CA ASN A 17 -1.37 11.51 0.45
C ASN A 17 -0.18 10.92 -0.32
N PHE A 18 0.19 11.56 -1.43
CA PHE A 18 1.34 11.16 -2.24
C PHE A 18 2.67 11.22 -1.48
N ASP A 19 2.88 12.20 -0.60
CA ASP A 19 4.15 12.34 0.14
C ASP A 19 4.39 11.15 1.07
N ILE A 20 3.33 10.65 1.72
CA ILE A 20 3.40 9.44 2.54
C ILE A 20 3.66 8.21 1.66
N ASN A 21 2.97 8.09 0.52
CA ASN A 21 3.19 7.00 -0.41
C ASN A 21 4.64 6.99 -0.91
N ASN A 22 5.18 8.16 -1.24
CA ASN A 22 6.54 8.34 -1.70
C ASN A 22 7.56 7.98 -0.61
N LEU A 23 7.32 8.37 0.64
CA LEU A 23 8.17 7.98 1.78
C LEU A 23 8.21 6.46 1.97
N ILE A 24 7.05 5.78 1.89
CA ILE A 24 6.98 4.32 1.94
C ILE A 24 7.76 3.71 0.76
N GLY A 25 7.59 4.27 -0.44
CA GLY A 25 8.30 3.81 -1.64
C GLY A 25 9.82 3.90 -1.51
N GLN A 26 10.32 5.03 -1.01
CA GLN A 26 11.75 5.25 -0.77
C GLN A 26 12.34 4.27 0.26
N SER A 27 11.53 3.78 1.20
CA SER A 27 11.97 2.74 2.15
C SER A 27 12.15 1.37 1.48
N LEU A 28 11.44 1.11 0.37
CA LEU A 28 11.54 -0.12 -0.42
C LEU A 28 12.65 -0.06 -1.47
N GLY A 29 13.00 1.13 -1.97
CA GLY A 29 14.09 1.29 -2.93
C GLY A 29 14.24 2.69 -3.50
N SER A 30 15.16 2.84 -4.44
CA SER A 30 15.39 4.12 -5.11
C SER A 30 14.33 4.39 -6.18
N PRO A 31 13.89 5.64 -6.36
CA PRO A 31 12.94 5.99 -7.41
C PRO A 31 13.54 5.69 -8.80
N GLY A 32 12.76 5.03 -9.64
CA GLY A 32 13.13 4.64 -11.00
C GLY A 32 12.16 5.21 -12.03
N THR A 33 11.60 4.34 -12.87
CA THR A 33 10.65 4.72 -13.92
C THR A 33 9.48 5.54 -13.38
N LYS A 34 9.17 6.64 -14.07
CA LYS A 34 8.08 7.55 -13.72
C LYS A 34 7.22 7.82 -14.97
N SER A 35 5.93 7.53 -14.88
CA SER A 35 4.94 7.81 -15.93
C SER A 35 3.58 8.17 -15.29
N ASP A 36 2.55 7.34 -15.48
CA ASP A 36 1.31 7.35 -14.69
C ASP A 36 1.51 6.65 -13.32
N ILE A 37 2.59 5.88 -13.18
CA ILE A 37 3.00 5.19 -11.94
C ILE A 37 4.47 5.51 -11.70
N LEU A 38 4.84 5.69 -10.44
CA LEU A 38 6.22 5.81 -10.00
C LEU A 38 6.70 4.48 -9.38
N PHE A 39 7.86 4.02 -9.85
CA PHE A 39 8.50 2.79 -9.41
C PHE A 39 9.63 3.08 -8.41
N TYR A 40 9.78 2.21 -7.42
CA TYR A 40 10.90 2.18 -6.48
C TYR A 40 11.53 0.80 -6.51
N ASN A 41 12.82 0.69 -6.82
CA ASN A 41 13.46 -0.60 -7.00
C ASN A 41 14.68 -0.75 -6.09
N ARG A 42 14.85 -1.93 -5.51
CA ARG A 42 16.04 -2.32 -4.77
C ARG A 42 16.28 -3.82 -4.90
N LEU A 43 17.50 -4.19 -5.28
CA LEU A 43 18.01 -5.54 -5.10
C LEU A 43 18.71 -5.61 -3.73
N ASP A 44 18.19 -6.46 -2.85
CA ASP A 44 18.87 -6.85 -1.62
C ASP A 44 19.74 -8.08 -1.90
N GLN A 45 21.04 -7.84 -2.12
CA GLN A 45 22.00 -8.89 -2.46
C GLN A 45 22.23 -9.87 -1.29
N THR A 46 22.06 -9.42 -0.04
CA THR A 46 22.25 -10.27 1.14
C THR A 46 21.12 -11.29 1.27
N LEU A 47 19.89 -10.88 0.95
CA LEU A 47 18.71 -11.74 1.02
C LEU A 47 18.37 -12.43 -0.31
N ASN A 48 19.02 -12.04 -1.41
CA ASN A 48 18.67 -12.40 -2.79
C ASN A 48 17.19 -12.10 -3.11
N GLN A 49 16.77 -10.87 -2.78
CA GLN A 49 15.38 -10.40 -2.92
C GLN A 49 15.31 -9.11 -3.71
N VAL A 50 14.33 -9.01 -4.61
CA VAL A 50 14.02 -7.77 -5.32
C VAL A 50 12.76 -7.16 -4.75
N PHE A 51 12.86 -5.91 -4.34
CA PHE A 51 11.73 -5.09 -3.93
C PHE A 51 11.39 -4.12 -5.06
N CYS A 52 10.13 -4.13 -5.48
CA CYS A 52 9.57 -3.22 -6.46
C CYS A 52 8.33 -2.55 -5.86
N GLY A 53 8.47 -1.32 -5.38
CA GLY A 53 7.38 -0.46 -4.94
C GLY A 53 6.75 0.27 -6.12
N LEU A 54 5.43 0.43 -6.11
CA LEU A 54 4.65 1.10 -7.14
C LEU A 54 3.70 2.06 -6.46
N THR A 55 3.62 3.31 -6.92
CA THR A 55 2.57 4.22 -6.44
C THR A 55 1.93 4.96 -7.62
N PRO A 56 0.59 5.07 -7.66
CA PRO A 56 -0.09 5.79 -8.72
C PRO A 56 0.24 7.28 -8.64
N LEU A 57 0.49 7.89 -9.79
CA LEU A 57 0.54 9.33 -9.94
C LEU A 57 -0.83 9.83 -10.39
N ASP A 58 -1.17 11.08 -10.08
CA ASP A 58 -2.43 11.74 -10.47
C ASP A 58 -3.72 11.06 -9.96
N TYR A 59 -3.66 10.09 -9.04
CA TYR A 59 -4.84 9.65 -8.28
C TYR A 59 -5.02 10.59 -7.07
N PRO A 60 -6.23 11.07 -6.74
CA PRO A 60 -7.56 10.60 -7.18
C PRO A 60 -8.12 11.21 -8.48
N GLU A 61 -7.42 12.13 -9.15
CA GLU A 61 -7.94 12.79 -10.37
C GLU A 61 -8.20 11.81 -11.53
N LYS A 62 -7.37 10.76 -11.64
CA LYS A 62 -7.47 9.72 -12.66
C LYS A 62 -7.49 8.34 -12.01
N ILE A 63 -8.50 7.53 -12.35
CA ILE A 63 -8.64 6.15 -11.84
C ILE A 63 -7.67 5.15 -12.49
N LYS A 64 -7.26 5.40 -13.75
CA LYS A 64 -6.35 4.52 -14.50
C LYS A 64 -5.07 4.13 -13.73
N PRO A 65 -4.27 5.08 -13.18
CA PRO A 65 -3.03 4.74 -12.47
C PRO A 65 -3.27 3.88 -11.21
N LEU A 66 -4.38 4.09 -10.49
CA LEU A 66 -4.80 3.23 -9.37
C LEU A 66 -5.01 1.79 -9.84
N LEU A 67 -5.82 1.60 -10.88
CA LEU A 67 -6.13 0.26 -11.41
C LEU A 67 -4.88 -0.46 -11.93
N GLN A 68 -3.98 0.26 -12.61
CA GLN A 68 -2.70 -0.29 -13.06
C GLN A 68 -1.83 -0.73 -11.87
N THR A 69 -1.74 0.10 -10.82
CA THR A 69 -0.97 -0.25 -9.62
C THR A 69 -1.52 -1.50 -8.95
N LEU A 70 -2.85 -1.60 -8.79
CA LEU A 70 -3.52 -2.77 -8.22
C LEU A 70 -3.32 -4.05 -9.05
N ALA A 71 -3.33 -3.93 -10.39
CA ALA A 71 -3.17 -5.06 -11.30
C ALA A 71 -1.76 -5.63 -11.36
N ILE A 72 -0.74 -4.76 -11.22
CA ILE A 72 0.66 -5.16 -11.32
C ILE A 72 1.16 -5.74 -9.98
N SER A 73 0.68 -5.22 -8.85
CA SER A 73 1.18 -5.59 -7.51
C SER A 73 0.48 -6.80 -6.90
N ASN A 74 1.25 -7.58 -6.13
CA ASN A 74 0.76 -8.75 -5.39
C ASN A 74 0.64 -8.51 -3.88
N ILE A 75 1.20 -7.39 -3.40
CA ILE A 75 1.04 -6.87 -2.04
C ILE A 75 0.50 -5.45 -2.17
N HIS A 76 -0.59 -5.13 -1.48
CA HIS A 76 -1.19 -3.80 -1.45
C HIS A 76 -1.02 -3.19 -0.07
N ILE A 77 -0.40 -2.02 -0.01
CA ILE A 77 -0.28 -1.18 1.17
C ILE A 77 -1.29 -0.04 1.02
N LEU A 78 -2.21 0.07 1.98
CA LEU A 78 -3.05 1.25 2.14
C LEU A 78 -2.44 2.16 3.21
N ALA A 79 -1.94 3.32 2.81
CA ALA A 79 -1.44 4.36 3.68
C ALA A 79 -2.54 5.36 4.01
N ILE A 80 -2.81 5.54 5.30
CA ILE A 80 -3.80 6.48 5.83
C ILE A 80 -3.07 7.47 6.73
N GLU A 81 -2.98 8.72 6.31
CA GLU A 81 -2.46 9.79 7.16
C GLU A 81 -3.52 10.24 8.16
N LEU A 82 -3.17 10.38 9.45
CA LEU A 82 -4.11 10.78 10.51
C LEU A 82 -4.76 12.17 10.33
N ASN A 83 -4.12 13.08 9.59
CA ASN A 83 -4.71 14.41 9.33
C ASN A 83 -5.80 14.37 8.28
N ILE A 84 -5.61 13.57 7.24
CA ILE A 84 -6.59 13.38 6.15
C ILE A 84 -7.68 12.39 6.60
N GLY A 85 -7.27 11.31 7.27
CA GLY A 85 -8.16 10.27 7.78
C GLY A 85 -8.80 9.44 6.68
N LEU A 86 -9.99 8.91 6.99
CA LEU A 86 -10.81 8.14 6.05
C LEU A 86 -11.65 9.11 5.21
N ASN A 87 -11.42 9.11 3.90
CA ASN A 87 -12.14 9.96 2.95
C ASN A 87 -12.64 9.16 1.73
N ALA A 88 -13.21 9.85 0.73
CA ALA A 88 -13.74 9.22 -0.47
C ALA A 88 -12.67 8.42 -1.25
N SER A 89 -11.50 9.02 -1.47
CA SER A 89 -10.37 8.36 -2.17
C SER A 89 -9.94 7.08 -1.45
N VAL A 90 -9.81 7.12 -0.11
CA VAL A 90 -9.48 5.93 0.69
C VAL A 90 -10.56 4.85 0.57
N GLY A 91 -11.84 5.24 0.52
CA GLY A 91 -12.95 4.32 0.28
C GLY A 91 -12.87 3.62 -1.08
N GLU A 92 -12.59 4.38 -2.15
CA GLU A 92 -12.39 3.82 -3.50
C GLU A 92 -11.19 2.88 -3.56
N ILE A 93 -10.06 3.26 -2.96
CA ILE A 93 -8.87 2.41 -2.86
C ILE A 93 -9.22 1.09 -2.15
N LEU A 94 -9.94 1.14 -1.03
CA LEU A 94 -10.36 -0.05 -0.29
C LEU A 94 -11.23 -0.98 -1.14
N VAL A 95 -12.19 -0.43 -1.90
CA VAL A 95 -13.02 -1.21 -2.83
C VAL A 95 -12.16 -1.86 -3.91
N GLY A 96 -11.24 -1.10 -4.52
CA GLY A 96 -10.31 -1.62 -5.51
C GLY A 96 -9.45 -2.76 -4.95
N MET A 97 -8.87 -2.57 -3.77
CA MET A 97 -8.08 -3.59 -3.08
C MET A 97 -8.90 -4.85 -2.79
N ASP A 98 -10.18 -4.74 -2.37
CA ASP A 98 -11.02 -5.90 -2.07
C ASP A 98 -11.32 -6.72 -3.33
N ILE A 99 -11.63 -6.03 -4.44
CA ILE A 99 -11.85 -6.66 -5.75
C ILE A 99 -10.58 -7.39 -6.21
N PHE A 100 -9.42 -6.73 -6.20
CA PHE A 100 -8.18 -7.35 -6.66
C PHE A 100 -7.69 -8.45 -5.72
N SER A 101 -7.94 -8.35 -4.42
CA SER A 101 -7.63 -9.44 -3.47
C SER A 101 -8.49 -10.68 -3.73
N LYS A 102 -9.77 -10.52 -4.08
CA LYS A 102 -10.65 -11.63 -4.51
C LYS A 102 -10.15 -12.28 -5.80
N LEU A 103 -9.80 -11.48 -6.81
CA LEU A 103 -9.42 -11.97 -8.14
C LEU A 103 -8.03 -12.62 -8.16
N TYR A 104 -7.05 -11.98 -7.53
CA TYR A 104 -5.62 -12.34 -7.66
C TYR A 104 -4.97 -12.81 -6.36
N ARG A 105 -5.74 -12.90 -5.26
CA ARG A 105 -5.26 -13.34 -3.94
C ARG A 105 -4.11 -12.48 -3.39
N THR A 106 -4.14 -11.17 -3.67
CA THR A 106 -3.14 -10.23 -3.16
C THR A 106 -3.15 -10.17 -1.63
N LYS A 107 -1.99 -9.86 -1.05
CA LYS A 107 -1.85 -9.60 0.39
C LYS A 107 -2.12 -8.12 0.67
N VAL A 108 -2.68 -7.82 1.83
CA VAL A 108 -3.04 -6.44 2.21
C VAL A 108 -2.40 -6.07 3.53
N LEU A 109 -1.86 -4.85 3.59
CA LEU A 109 -1.35 -4.21 4.79
C LEU A 109 -1.93 -2.79 4.87
N VAL A 110 -2.40 -2.40 6.05
CA VAL A 110 -2.84 -1.02 6.31
C VAL A 110 -1.80 -0.35 7.20
N VAL A 111 -1.33 0.82 6.78
CA VAL A 111 -0.34 1.64 7.48
C VAL A 111 -1.01 2.94 7.90
N ILE A 112 -0.97 3.24 9.21
CA ILE A 112 -1.41 4.54 9.73
C ILE A 112 -0.16 5.42 9.86
N ALA A 113 -0.15 6.53 9.13
CA ALA A 113 0.98 7.44 9.03
C ALA A 113 0.67 8.82 9.64
N GLY A 114 1.70 9.65 9.77
CA GLY A 114 1.57 11.01 10.30
C GLY A 114 1.30 11.06 11.81
N ILE A 115 1.77 10.05 12.57
CA ILE A 115 1.67 10.01 14.02
C ILE A 115 2.69 10.98 14.62
N ASN A 116 2.21 12.00 15.31
CA ASN A 116 3.01 12.97 16.08
C ASN A 116 2.19 13.48 17.28
N SER A 117 2.77 14.35 18.10
CA SER A 117 2.14 14.90 19.31
C SER A 117 0.78 15.57 19.07
N ASN A 118 0.52 16.09 17.87
CA ASN A 118 -0.73 16.78 17.52
C ASN A 118 -1.81 15.83 16.97
N THR A 119 -1.44 14.61 16.54
CA THR A 119 -2.33 13.68 15.84
C THR A 119 -2.52 12.35 16.56
N GLU A 120 -1.62 11.99 17.48
CA GLU A 120 -1.62 10.71 18.19
C GLU A 120 -2.95 10.40 18.87
N TRP A 121 -3.63 11.41 19.41
CA TRP A 121 -4.94 11.26 20.04
C TRP A 121 -6.03 10.71 19.08
N LYS A 122 -5.88 10.87 17.76
CA LYS A 122 -6.80 10.33 16.74
C LYS A 122 -6.56 8.84 16.44
N LEU A 123 -5.40 8.29 16.83
CA LEU A 123 -4.99 6.94 16.48
C LEU A 123 -5.96 5.86 16.98
N PRO A 124 -6.43 5.86 18.24
CA PRO A 124 -7.35 4.82 18.73
C PRO A 124 -8.66 4.78 17.95
N GLU A 125 -9.24 5.95 17.68
CA GLU A 125 -10.50 6.07 16.94
C GLU A 125 -10.33 5.64 15.48
N THR A 126 -9.27 6.12 14.82
CA THR A 126 -8.95 5.77 13.42
C THR A 126 -8.73 4.27 13.28
N ARG A 127 -7.98 3.65 14.20
CA ARG A 127 -7.75 2.21 14.23
C ARG A 127 -9.06 1.42 14.39
N LYS A 128 -9.95 1.88 15.27
CA LYS A 128 -11.26 1.24 15.46
C LYS A 128 -12.09 1.29 14.18
N LYS A 129 -12.19 2.46 13.55
CA LYS A 129 -12.93 2.66 12.29
C LYS A 129 -12.38 1.78 11.16
N ILE A 130 -11.06 1.77 10.98
CA ILE A 130 -10.40 0.90 9.99
C ILE A 130 -10.75 -0.56 10.25
N ARG A 131 -10.61 -1.04 11.49
CA ARG A 131 -10.92 -2.44 11.82
C ARG A 131 -12.36 -2.81 11.46
N THR A 132 -13.33 -1.98 11.85
CA THR A 132 -14.74 -2.20 11.53
C THR A 132 -14.99 -2.25 10.01
N ILE A 133 -14.31 -1.40 9.23
CA ILE A 133 -14.41 -1.46 7.77
C ILE A 133 -13.81 -2.77 7.25
N LEU A 134 -12.62 -3.15 7.71
CA LEU A 134 -11.93 -4.37 7.26
C LEU A 134 -12.71 -5.66 7.58
N GLU A 135 -13.48 -5.70 8.67
CA GLU A 135 -14.38 -6.83 9.02
C GLU A 135 -15.44 -7.09 7.93
N SER A 136 -15.82 -6.07 7.16
CA SER A 136 -16.77 -6.22 6.04
C SER A 136 -16.12 -6.64 4.72
N THR A 137 -14.81 -6.83 4.69
CA THR A 137 -14.01 -7.08 3.47
C THR A 137 -13.40 -8.47 3.47
N ASN A 138 -12.80 -8.89 2.36
CA ASN A 138 -12.13 -10.19 2.26
C ASN A 138 -10.73 -10.18 2.90
N PHE A 139 -10.31 -9.06 3.46
CA PHE A 139 -9.01 -8.91 4.11
C PHE A 139 -8.94 -9.65 5.45
N GLU A 140 -10.06 -9.78 6.17
CA GLU A 140 -10.13 -10.35 7.53
C GLU A 140 -9.65 -11.80 7.59
N LYS A 141 -9.94 -12.61 6.57
CA LYS A 141 -9.50 -14.02 6.54
C LYS A 141 -7.97 -14.19 6.42
N ARG A 142 -7.18 -13.11 6.24
CA ARG A 142 -5.76 -13.20 5.86
C ARG A 142 -4.81 -12.17 6.52
N SER A 143 -5.30 -11.20 7.29
CA SER A 143 -4.44 -10.14 7.85
C SER A 143 -3.93 -10.45 9.26
N ASN A 144 -2.62 -10.75 9.38
CA ASN A 144 -1.89 -10.60 10.65
C ASN A 144 -1.62 -9.12 10.89
N PHE A 145 -2.44 -8.46 11.71
CA PHE A 145 -2.12 -7.11 12.22
C PHE A 145 -0.86 -7.20 13.09
N ARG A 146 0.24 -6.59 12.66
CA ARG A 146 1.43 -6.38 13.51
C ARG A 146 1.58 -4.89 13.78
N THR A 147 1.60 -4.56 15.07
CA THR A 147 1.97 -3.25 15.64
C THR A 147 3.47 -3.11 15.68
#